data_AF-A0A2S7SSG9-F1
#
_entry.id   AF-A0A2S7SSG9-F1
#
_cell.length_a   1.000
_cell.length_b   1.000
_cell.length_c   1.000
_cell.angle_alpha   90.00
_cell.angle_beta   90.00
_cell.angle_gamma   90.00
#
_symmetry.space_group_name_H-M   'P 1'
#
loop_
_entity.id
_entity.type
_entity.pdbx_description
1 polymer ?
#
loop_
_entity_poly.entity_id
_entity_poly.type
_entity_poly.pdbx_seq_one_letter_code
_entity_poly.pdbx_strand_id
1 'polypeptide(L)'
;MFFLFLQLMKCIRATLLLIFMLHTSFAQPVLPDRAADSIALAIPAASTKTITGIAKYINVHFATDEEKVRAAFIWVASTFSYDVPNMVKQDIKQTPQSKISKALATHSSVCEHYALVFNEVCNTMGITSYVVTGCTRKNGSASVLPHAWCCAKVDGKWQLYDPTWASGYVQDGKFVRKINDAFYKVDPYKMIATHMPFDPMWELLKYPITNQDLLDSMVTEGTYKVIFNFEDSIATWQHQTEEQRLLALACRMESSGLTSSMITDEYNRTKMNLAYINSQKYNASVNEFNKAVQFLNTFITYRNHQFIPAKPDNAILAMLDSTEKQLTLALAKIADVRMEGNIDAKVLGDYEKLRTDFIAKLDAQKSFLTHYMARDIANRKLMFEE
;
A
#
# COMPACT_ATOMS: atom_id res chain seq x y z
N MET A 1 66.86 -41.46 -31.72
CA MET A 1 65.53 -41.65 -31.11
C MET A 1 65.40 -41.02 -29.72
N PHE A 2 66.46 -40.97 -28.90
CA PHE A 2 66.45 -40.35 -27.56
C PHE A 2 66.39 -38.81 -27.55
N PHE A 3 66.92 -38.16 -28.59
CA PHE A 3 66.96 -36.68 -28.68
C PHE A 3 65.61 -36.02 -29.01
N LEU A 4 64.76 -36.69 -29.82
CA LEU A 4 63.41 -36.18 -30.13
C LEU A 4 62.46 -36.27 -28.92
N PHE A 5 62.65 -37.25 -28.05
CA PHE A 5 61.81 -37.44 -26.85
C PHE A 5 62.01 -36.33 -25.81
N LEU A 6 63.24 -35.81 -25.69
CA LEU A 6 63.57 -34.73 -24.75
C LEU A 6 63.03 -33.35 -25.18
N GLN A 7 62.89 -33.10 -26.49
CA GLN A 7 62.30 -31.87 -27.02
C GLN A 7 60.77 -31.87 -26.91
N LEU A 8 60.12 -33.02 -27.08
CA LEU A 8 58.67 -33.17 -26.93
C LEU A 8 58.21 -32.91 -25.47
N MET A 9 59.00 -33.38 -24.49
CA MET A 9 58.70 -33.17 -23.05
C MET A 9 58.88 -31.72 -22.58
N LYS A 10 59.76 -30.94 -23.24
CA LYS A 10 59.94 -29.51 -22.94
C LYS A 10 58.78 -28.65 -23.49
N CYS A 11 58.23 -28.99 -24.66
CA CYS A 11 57.04 -28.32 -25.18
C CYS A 11 55.78 -28.65 -24.36
N ILE A 12 55.60 -29.90 -23.93
CA ILE A 12 54.44 -30.31 -23.11
C ILE A 12 54.44 -29.62 -21.73
N ARG A 13 55.61 -29.39 -21.12
CA ARG A 13 55.71 -28.60 -19.88
C ARG A 13 55.42 -27.11 -20.07
N ALA A 14 55.76 -26.53 -21.23
CA ALA A 14 55.43 -25.13 -21.53
C ALA A 14 53.93 -24.93 -21.83
N THR A 15 53.28 -25.89 -22.48
CA THR A 15 51.83 -25.82 -22.78
C THR A 15 50.96 -26.12 -21.56
N LEU A 16 51.40 -27.00 -20.64
CA LEU A 16 50.69 -27.27 -19.38
C LEU A 16 50.82 -26.14 -18.34
N LEU A 17 51.91 -25.35 -18.37
CA LEU A 17 52.04 -24.14 -17.54
C LEU A 17 51.27 -22.93 -18.09
N LEU A 18 50.96 -22.90 -19.39
CA LEU A 18 50.13 -21.85 -19.99
C LEU A 18 48.62 -22.04 -19.75
N ILE A 19 48.17 -23.28 -19.50
CA ILE A 19 46.75 -23.61 -19.25
C ILE A 19 46.38 -23.45 -17.76
N PHE A 20 47.36 -23.38 -16.85
CA PHE A 20 47.14 -23.12 -15.42
C PHE A 20 47.20 -21.63 -15.04
N MET A 21 47.24 -20.73 -16.04
CA MET A 21 47.06 -19.28 -15.86
C MET A 21 45.69 -18.78 -16.35
N LEU A 22 44.71 -19.66 -16.56
CA LEU A 22 43.30 -19.27 -16.44
C LEU A 22 43.00 -19.08 -14.96
N HIS A 23 43.45 -17.94 -14.44
CA HIS A 23 43.02 -17.44 -13.16
C HIS A 23 41.50 -17.37 -13.24
N THR A 24 40.84 -18.22 -12.45
CA THR A 24 39.55 -17.88 -11.89
C THR A 24 39.76 -16.57 -11.15
N SER A 25 39.56 -15.45 -11.85
CA SER A 25 39.21 -14.20 -11.20
C SER A 25 37.91 -14.50 -10.48
N PHE A 26 38.02 -14.94 -9.24
CA PHE A 26 37.00 -14.65 -8.26
C PHE A 26 36.83 -13.13 -8.35
N ALA A 27 35.75 -12.70 -8.98
CA ALA A 27 35.33 -11.32 -8.91
C ALA A 27 35.34 -10.98 -7.42
N GLN A 28 36.23 -10.06 -7.03
CA GLN A 28 36.12 -9.43 -5.73
C GLN A 28 34.69 -8.88 -5.66
N PRO A 29 33.99 -8.96 -4.51
CA PRO A 29 32.71 -8.29 -4.39
C PRO A 29 32.96 -6.84 -4.79
N VAL A 30 32.33 -6.40 -5.88
CA VAL A 30 32.39 -5.01 -6.33
C VAL A 30 31.92 -4.21 -5.13
N LEU A 31 32.85 -3.50 -4.49
CA LEU A 31 32.47 -2.50 -3.49
C LEU A 31 31.46 -1.59 -4.20
N PRO A 32 30.29 -1.33 -3.60
CA PRO A 32 29.33 -0.41 -4.20
C PRO A 32 30.08 0.87 -4.58
N ASP A 33 29.80 1.36 -5.78
CA ASP A 33 30.62 2.38 -6.44
C ASP A 33 30.76 3.63 -5.54
N ARG A 34 31.90 3.73 -4.84
CA ARG A 34 32.19 4.82 -3.91
C ARG A 34 32.27 6.18 -4.62
N ALA A 35 32.42 6.19 -5.94
CA ALA A 35 32.36 7.42 -6.73
C ALA A 35 30.94 8.00 -6.73
N ALA A 36 29.91 7.15 -6.86
CA ALA A 36 28.52 7.57 -6.80
C ALA A 36 28.18 8.21 -5.44
N ASP A 37 28.68 7.64 -4.35
CA ASP A 37 28.49 8.20 -3.00
C ASP A 37 29.04 9.62 -2.88
N SER A 38 30.24 9.86 -3.39
CA SER A 38 30.87 11.18 -3.30
C SER A 38 30.08 12.26 -4.05
N ILE A 39 29.52 11.91 -5.22
CA ILE A 39 28.66 12.81 -6.01
C ILE A 39 27.32 13.03 -5.29
N ALA A 40 26.70 11.98 -4.76
CA ALA A 40 25.44 12.07 -4.03
C ALA A 40 25.58 12.93 -2.76
N LEU A 41 26.68 12.80 -2.02
CA LEU A 41 26.94 13.62 -0.84
C LEU A 41 27.29 15.08 -1.16
N ALA A 42 27.58 15.39 -2.43
CA ALA A 42 27.85 16.73 -2.92
C ALA A 42 26.61 17.46 -3.49
N ILE A 43 25.39 16.91 -3.30
CA ILE A 43 24.15 17.60 -3.71
C ILE A 43 24.12 19.02 -3.12
N PRO A 44 23.99 20.07 -3.94
CA PRO A 44 23.98 21.45 -3.46
C PRO A 44 22.86 21.69 -2.42
N ALA A 45 23.16 22.44 -1.38
CA ALA A 45 22.21 22.74 -0.29
C ALA A 45 20.91 23.42 -0.77
N ALA A 46 20.92 24.09 -1.92
CA ALA A 46 19.70 24.62 -2.53
C ALA A 46 18.78 23.51 -3.06
N SER A 47 19.38 22.45 -3.63
CA SER A 47 18.68 21.29 -4.18
C SER A 47 18.10 20.37 -3.10
N THR A 48 18.75 20.28 -1.93
CA THR A 48 18.30 19.43 -0.81
C THR A 48 17.02 19.92 -0.13
N LYS A 49 16.54 21.13 -0.43
CA LYS A 49 15.31 21.69 0.17
C LYS A 49 14.03 21.02 -0.32
N THR A 50 14.08 20.29 -1.43
CA THR A 50 12.91 19.67 -2.04
C THR A 50 13.27 18.30 -2.61
N ILE A 51 12.30 17.39 -2.64
CA ILE A 51 12.50 16.07 -3.26
C ILE A 51 12.83 16.20 -4.74
N THR A 52 12.15 17.07 -5.47
CA THR A 52 12.41 17.34 -6.89
C THR A 52 13.83 17.83 -7.13
N GLY A 53 14.38 18.68 -6.26
CA GLY A 53 15.75 19.18 -6.37
C GLY A 53 16.80 18.06 -6.20
N ILE A 54 16.60 17.19 -5.21
CA ILE A 54 17.45 16.02 -4.96
C ILE A 54 17.38 15.06 -6.15
N ALA A 55 16.17 14.66 -6.54
CA ALA A 55 15.95 13.72 -7.65
C ALA A 55 16.49 14.26 -8.99
N LYS A 56 16.32 15.57 -9.26
CA LYS A 56 16.87 16.21 -10.46
C LYS A 56 18.39 16.15 -10.49
N TYR A 57 19.06 16.43 -9.36
CA TYR A 57 20.51 16.32 -9.29
C TYR A 57 20.96 14.89 -9.58
N ILE A 58 20.38 13.90 -8.90
CA ILE A 58 20.74 12.50 -9.09
C ILE A 58 20.52 12.06 -10.55
N ASN A 59 19.37 12.39 -11.17
CA ASN A 59 19.08 12.06 -12.56
C ASN A 59 20.04 12.69 -13.59
N VAL A 60 20.64 13.85 -13.29
CA VAL A 60 21.63 14.48 -14.17
C VAL A 60 22.98 13.77 -14.09
N HIS A 61 23.31 13.21 -12.92
CA HIS A 61 24.63 12.64 -12.65
C HIS A 61 24.72 11.12 -12.84
N PHE A 62 23.59 10.41 -12.85
CA PHE A 62 23.55 8.96 -12.93
C PHE A 62 22.56 8.47 -13.98
N ALA A 63 22.96 7.44 -14.73
CA ALA A 63 22.18 6.93 -15.84
C ALA A 63 21.34 5.72 -15.43
N THR A 64 21.92 4.81 -14.65
CA THR A 64 21.29 3.53 -14.29
C THR A 64 20.43 3.63 -13.03
N ASP A 65 19.42 2.76 -12.91
CA ASP A 65 18.58 2.71 -11.72
C ASP A 65 19.39 2.36 -10.47
N GLU A 66 20.35 1.44 -10.58
CA GLU A 66 21.23 1.05 -9.47
C GLU A 66 22.05 2.23 -8.94
N GLU A 67 22.67 3.04 -9.81
CA GLU A 67 23.43 4.23 -9.40
C GLU A 67 22.52 5.28 -8.76
N LYS A 68 21.34 5.51 -9.34
CA LYS A 68 20.37 6.48 -8.81
C LYS A 68 19.85 6.08 -7.43
N VAL A 69 19.52 4.80 -7.24
CA VAL A 69 19.07 4.28 -5.95
C VAL A 69 20.20 4.31 -4.92
N ARG A 70 21.44 3.95 -5.31
CA ARG A 70 22.61 4.11 -4.44
C ARG A 70 22.78 5.55 -3.98
N ALA A 71 22.74 6.50 -4.91
CA ALA A 71 22.86 7.93 -4.63
C ALA A 71 21.75 8.44 -3.69
N ALA A 72 20.50 8.07 -3.94
CA ALA A 72 19.39 8.43 -3.05
C ALA A 72 19.56 7.82 -1.65
N PHE A 73 19.91 6.53 -1.57
CA PHE A 73 20.09 5.81 -0.32
C PHE A 73 21.19 6.43 0.55
N ILE A 74 22.39 6.62 0.00
CA ILE A 74 23.53 7.14 0.75
C ILE A 74 23.31 8.59 1.18
N TRP A 75 22.68 9.40 0.33
CA TRP A 75 22.32 10.77 0.68
C TRP A 75 21.35 10.80 1.87
N VAL A 76 20.28 10.00 1.85
CA VAL A 76 19.33 9.92 2.97
C VAL A 76 20.01 9.41 4.24
N ALA A 77 20.77 8.31 4.18
CA ALA A 77 21.45 7.72 5.34
C ALA A 77 22.50 8.67 5.96
N SER A 78 23.06 9.59 5.17
CA SER A 78 24.10 10.53 5.63
C SER A 78 23.55 11.89 6.07
N THR A 79 22.34 12.26 5.64
CA THR A 79 21.78 13.61 5.87
C THR A 79 21.14 13.74 7.25
N PHE A 80 20.32 12.78 7.65
CA PHE A 80 19.49 12.90 8.84
C PHE A 80 20.21 12.36 10.08
N SER A 81 19.87 12.92 11.25
CA SER A 81 20.25 12.37 12.57
C SER A 81 19.03 11.75 13.24
N TYR A 82 19.19 10.59 13.87
CA TYR A 82 18.05 9.89 14.47
C TYR A 82 17.55 10.57 15.75
N ASP A 83 16.27 10.93 15.79
CA ASP A 83 15.60 11.60 16.91
C ASP A 83 15.15 10.57 17.97
N VAL A 84 16.11 10.14 18.80
CA VAL A 84 15.90 9.15 19.87
C VAL A 84 14.75 9.55 20.81
N PRO A 85 14.64 10.79 21.33
CA PRO A 85 13.55 11.18 22.23
C PRO A 85 12.13 11.05 21.65
N ASN A 86 11.98 11.15 20.33
CA ASN A 86 10.68 11.07 19.66
C ASN A 86 10.45 9.77 18.90
N MET A 87 11.30 8.75 19.04
CA MET A 87 11.29 7.51 18.24
C MET A 87 9.97 6.73 18.27
N VAL A 88 9.19 6.85 19.35
CA VAL A 88 7.89 6.17 19.54
C VAL A 88 6.68 7.12 19.46
N LYS A 89 6.90 8.42 19.23
CA LYS A 89 5.79 9.38 19.15
C LYS A 89 5.17 9.35 17.75
N GLN A 90 3.91 8.97 17.67
CA GLN A 90 3.12 9.11 16.45
C GLN A 90 2.35 10.43 16.47
N ASP A 91 2.62 11.30 15.48
CA ASP A 91 1.77 12.44 15.19
C ASP A 91 0.78 12.06 14.08
N ILE A 92 -0.41 11.65 14.49
CA ILE A 92 -1.48 11.12 13.63
C ILE A 92 -2.09 12.20 12.72
N LYS A 93 -1.78 13.49 12.93
CA LYS A 93 -2.32 14.60 12.14
C LYS A 93 -1.45 14.96 10.93
N GLN A 94 -0.25 14.41 10.81
CA GLN A 94 0.68 14.79 9.75
C GLN A 94 0.51 13.93 8.50
N THR A 95 0.38 14.59 7.35
CA THR A 95 0.44 13.93 6.05
C THR A 95 1.87 13.49 5.73
N PRO A 96 2.07 12.47 4.86
CA PRO A 96 3.41 12.10 4.39
C PRO A 96 4.22 13.29 3.86
N GLN A 97 3.59 14.19 3.11
CA GLN A 97 4.24 15.40 2.59
C GLN A 97 4.69 16.34 3.72
N SER A 98 3.88 16.51 4.76
CA SER A 98 4.26 17.32 5.93
C SER A 98 5.46 16.71 6.67
N LYS A 99 5.52 15.37 6.79
CA LYS A 99 6.64 14.66 7.42
C LYS A 99 7.92 14.85 6.61
N ILE A 100 7.86 14.67 5.28
CA ILE A 100 8.99 14.90 4.38
C ILE A 100 9.52 16.33 4.50
N SER A 101 8.64 17.33 4.39
CA SER A 101 9.03 18.74 4.48
C SER A 101 9.69 19.05 5.83
N LYS A 102 9.17 18.49 6.92
CA LYS A 102 9.77 18.63 8.25
C LYS A 102 11.16 18.00 8.31
N ALA A 103 11.33 16.78 7.81
CA ALA A 103 12.63 16.10 7.81
C ALA A 103 13.69 16.89 7.04
N LEU A 104 13.36 17.35 5.83
CA LEU A 104 14.25 18.17 5.01
C LEU A 104 14.60 19.51 5.66
N ALA A 105 13.72 20.07 6.50
CA ALA A 105 13.99 21.32 7.21
C ALA A 105 14.83 21.14 8.48
N THR A 106 14.62 20.06 9.24
CA THR A 106 15.26 19.88 10.56
C THR A 106 16.52 19.04 10.52
N HIS A 107 16.68 18.20 9.49
CA HIS A 107 17.71 17.16 9.40
C HIS A 107 17.75 16.22 10.63
N SER A 108 16.66 16.14 11.40
CA SER A 108 16.50 15.30 12.60
C SER A 108 15.13 14.63 12.54
N SER A 109 15.12 13.29 12.59
CA SER A 109 13.89 12.53 12.33
C SER A 109 13.93 11.08 12.84
N VAL A 110 12.78 10.40 12.79
CA VAL A 110 12.63 8.97 13.11
C VAL A 110 12.55 8.12 11.84
N CYS A 111 12.52 6.79 11.97
CA CYS A 111 12.60 5.82 10.86
C CYS A 111 11.64 6.10 9.69
N GLU A 112 10.39 6.45 10.00
CA GLU A 112 9.37 6.79 9.00
C GLU A 112 9.82 7.90 8.04
N HIS A 113 10.55 8.90 8.52
CA HIS A 113 10.98 10.02 7.68
C HIS A 113 12.11 9.62 6.72
N TYR A 114 13.05 8.79 7.16
CA TYR A 114 14.10 8.26 6.29
C TYR A 114 13.48 7.45 5.15
N ALA A 115 12.54 6.56 5.49
CA ALA A 115 11.81 5.75 4.52
C ALA A 115 11.00 6.63 3.55
N LEU A 116 10.22 7.59 4.05
CA LEU A 116 9.42 8.49 3.21
C LEU A 116 10.27 9.32 2.24
N VAL A 117 11.39 9.89 2.72
CA VAL A 117 12.28 10.69 1.85
C VAL A 117 12.93 9.82 0.79
N PHE A 118 13.49 8.67 1.15
CA PHE A 118 14.09 7.74 0.18
C PHE A 118 13.06 7.28 -0.87
N ASN A 119 11.87 6.90 -0.41
CA ASN A 119 10.77 6.49 -1.26
C ASN A 119 10.36 7.57 -2.27
N GLU A 120 10.17 8.81 -1.80
CA GLU A 120 9.72 9.90 -2.66
C GLU A 120 10.80 10.32 -3.65
N VAL A 121 12.08 10.29 -3.26
CA VAL A 121 13.20 10.52 -4.18
C VAL A 121 13.22 9.45 -5.28
N CYS A 122 13.12 8.16 -4.93
CA CYS A 122 13.08 7.07 -5.91
C CYS A 122 11.91 7.22 -6.89
N ASN A 123 10.69 7.42 -6.38
CA ASN A 123 9.51 7.59 -7.22
C ASN A 123 9.61 8.82 -8.12
N THR A 124 10.18 9.94 -7.64
CA THR A 124 10.41 11.15 -8.45
C THR A 124 11.43 10.90 -9.58
N MET A 125 12.35 9.95 -9.40
CA MET A 125 13.30 9.53 -10.44
C MET A 125 12.73 8.51 -11.43
N GLY A 126 11.47 8.09 -11.26
CA GLY A 126 10.82 7.08 -12.08
C GLY A 126 11.08 5.63 -11.63
N ILE A 127 11.68 5.44 -10.44
CA ILE A 127 11.96 4.12 -9.86
C ILE A 127 10.87 3.81 -8.84
N THR A 128 10.04 2.80 -9.13
CA THR A 128 8.94 2.41 -8.24
C THR A 128 9.48 1.97 -6.88
N SER A 129 9.06 2.67 -5.83
CA SER A 129 9.41 2.38 -4.45
C SER A 129 8.18 2.42 -3.56
N TYR A 130 8.19 1.63 -2.49
CA TYR A 130 7.19 1.65 -1.42
C TYR A 130 7.84 1.69 -0.04
N VAL A 131 7.22 2.45 0.87
CA VAL A 131 7.50 2.35 2.31
C VAL A 131 6.86 1.07 2.83
N VAL A 132 7.66 0.26 3.51
CA VAL A 132 7.24 -0.95 4.20
C VAL A 132 7.18 -0.64 5.69
N THR A 133 6.03 -0.88 6.31
CA THR A 133 5.83 -0.75 7.75
C THR A 133 5.83 -2.12 8.41
N GLY A 134 6.34 -2.16 9.62
CA GLY A 134 6.41 -3.39 10.39
C GLY A 134 7.03 -3.14 11.74
N CYS A 135 7.76 -4.12 12.22
CA CYS A 135 8.50 -4.02 13.46
C CYS A 135 9.90 -4.59 13.33
N THR A 136 10.78 -4.17 14.23
CA THR A 136 12.12 -4.69 14.34
C THR A 136 12.29 -5.50 15.60
N ARG A 137 13.13 -6.52 15.52
CA ARG A 137 13.61 -7.31 16.65
C ARG A 137 15.13 -7.25 16.72
N LYS A 138 15.65 -7.35 17.92
CA LYS A 138 17.09 -7.60 18.16
C LYS A 138 17.23 -9.00 18.73
N ASN A 139 18.24 -9.75 18.28
CA ASN A 139 18.52 -11.09 18.80
C ASN A 139 18.52 -11.08 20.35
N GLY A 140 17.62 -11.87 20.95
CA GLY A 140 17.46 -12.00 22.40
C GLY A 140 16.58 -10.95 23.09
N SER A 141 16.00 -9.98 22.37
CA SER A 141 15.04 -9.03 22.94
C SER A 141 13.60 -9.49 22.73
N ALA A 142 12.83 -9.54 23.81
CA ALA A 142 11.37 -9.80 23.76
C ALA A 142 10.56 -8.60 23.25
N SER A 143 11.19 -7.43 23.07
CA SER A 143 10.51 -6.20 22.67
C SER A 143 10.68 -5.96 21.18
N VAL A 144 9.55 -5.84 20.47
CA VAL A 144 9.49 -5.38 19.09
C VAL A 144 9.22 -3.88 19.06
N LEU A 145 9.93 -3.15 18.20
CA LEU A 145 9.73 -1.70 18.01
C LEU A 145 9.13 -1.43 16.63
N PRO A 146 8.16 -0.51 16.51
CA PRO A 146 7.62 -0.16 15.21
C PRO A 146 8.73 0.43 14.36
N HIS A 147 8.77 0.04 13.09
CA HIS A 147 9.81 0.48 12.18
C HIS A 147 9.28 0.63 10.77
N ALA A 148 9.97 1.45 9.99
CA ALA A 148 9.67 1.69 8.59
C ALA A 148 10.97 1.67 7.77
N TRP A 149 10.91 0.98 6.64
CA TRP A 149 11.98 0.87 5.66
C TRP A 149 11.37 0.92 4.26
N CYS A 150 12.14 0.61 3.21
CA CYS A 150 11.66 0.67 1.84
C CYS A 150 11.94 -0.62 1.08
N CYS A 151 11.11 -0.84 0.06
CA CYS A 151 11.47 -1.69 -1.08
C CYS A 151 11.44 -0.84 -2.35
N ALA A 152 12.31 -1.14 -3.31
CA ALA A 152 12.32 -0.51 -4.62
C ALA A 152 12.52 -1.56 -5.72
N LYS A 153 11.92 -1.31 -6.89
CA LYS A 153 12.07 -2.15 -8.07
C LYS A 153 13.21 -1.61 -8.94
N VAL A 154 14.39 -2.21 -8.82
CA VAL A 154 15.62 -1.79 -9.53
C VAL A 154 15.97 -2.84 -10.57
N ASP A 155 16.15 -2.42 -11.83
CA ASP A 155 16.40 -3.31 -12.97
C ASP A 155 15.40 -4.48 -13.04
N GLY A 156 14.13 -4.16 -12.77
CA GLY A 156 13.02 -5.12 -12.77
C GLY A 156 12.89 -6.00 -11.53
N LYS A 157 13.80 -5.92 -10.55
CA LYS A 157 13.80 -6.76 -9.33
C LYS A 157 13.46 -5.96 -8.10
N TRP A 158 12.57 -6.49 -7.26
CA TRP A 158 12.28 -5.93 -5.93
C TRP A 158 13.45 -6.16 -4.97
N GLN A 159 13.88 -5.10 -4.29
CA GLN A 159 15.04 -5.09 -3.37
C GLN A 159 14.70 -4.29 -2.11
N LEU A 160 15.31 -4.63 -0.98
CA LEU A 160 15.02 -4.04 0.34
C LEU A 160 16.11 -3.05 0.77
N TYR A 161 15.70 -1.95 1.40
CA TYR A 161 16.57 -0.87 1.82
C TYR A 161 16.12 -0.32 3.18
N ASP A 162 17.04 -0.22 4.14
CA ASP A 162 16.80 0.49 5.39
C ASP A 162 17.78 1.66 5.55
N PRO A 163 17.41 2.86 5.05
CA PRO A 163 18.25 4.05 5.20
C PRO A 163 18.43 4.49 6.67
N THR A 164 17.56 4.05 7.59
CA THR A 164 17.66 4.39 9.01
C THR A 164 18.78 3.60 9.67
N TRP A 165 18.75 2.26 9.58
CA TRP A 165 19.80 1.42 10.16
C TRP A 165 21.13 1.53 9.39
N ALA A 166 21.08 1.96 8.12
CA ALA A 166 22.27 2.37 7.37
C ALA A 166 22.92 3.64 7.92
N SER A 167 22.18 4.53 8.58
CA SER A 167 22.72 5.82 9.04
C SER A 167 23.60 5.72 10.28
N GLY A 168 23.39 4.68 11.09
CA GLY A 168 24.06 4.52 12.38
C GLY A 168 23.25 3.69 13.37
N TYR A 169 23.54 3.89 14.66
CA TYR A 169 22.90 3.14 15.74
C TYR A 169 22.70 4.03 16.98
N VAL A 170 21.89 3.55 17.92
CA VAL A 170 21.70 4.21 19.22
C VAL A 170 22.61 3.56 20.25
N GLN A 171 23.43 4.36 20.91
CA GLN A 171 24.29 3.96 22.03
C GLN A 171 24.09 4.95 23.17
N ASP A 172 23.86 4.45 24.38
CA ASP A 172 23.65 5.26 25.59
C ASP A 172 22.57 6.36 25.44
N GLY A 173 21.48 6.01 24.75
CA GLY A 173 20.36 6.92 24.48
C GLY A 173 20.67 8.03 23.46
N LYS A 174 21.80 7.95 22.75
CA LYS A 174 22.21 8.94 21.74
C LYS A 174 22.43 8.27 20.39
N PHE A 175 22.07 8.98 19.33
CA PHE A 175 22.38 8.55 17.97
C PHE A 175 23.88 8.71 17.68
N VAL A 176 24.49 7.64 17.19
CA VAL A 176 25.87 7.60 16.71
C VAL A 176 25.84 7.30 15.22
N ARG A 177 26.24 8.29 14.41
CA ARG A 177 26.34 8.11 12.96
C ARG A 177 27.45 7.13 12.63
N LYS A 178 27.12 6.10 11.86
CA LYS A 178 28.06 5.13 11.30
C LYS A 178 27.42 4.49 10.09
N ILE A 179 27.83 4.92 8.90
CA ILE A 179 27.28 4.39 7.66
C ILE A 179 27.51 2.89 7.59
N ASN A 180 26.43 2.15 7.31
CA ASN A 180 26.44 0.69 7.23
C ASN A 180 25.74 0.21 5.95
N ASP A 181 26.56 -0.20 4.98
CA ASP A 181 26.08 -0.73 3.70
C ASP A 181 25.35 -2.07 3.81
N ALA A 182 25.36 -2.75 4.96
CA ALA A 182 24.61 -3.99 5.16
C ALA A 182 23.09 -3.81 5.01
N PHE A 183 22.60 -2.56 5.05
CA PHE A 183 21.19 -2.21 4.88
C PHE A 183 20.83 -1.65 3.49
N TYR A 184 21.78 -1.70 2.55
CA TYR A 184 21.57 -1.39 1.14
C TYR A 184 21.34 -2.69 0.36
N LYS A 185 20.23 -2.79 -0.39
CA LYS A 185 19.91 -3.96 -1.23
C LYS A 185 20.01 -5.26 -0.43
N VAL A 186 19.34 -5.29 0.72
CA VAL A 186 19.42 -6.38 1.68
C VAL A 186 18.77 -7.63 1.09
N ASP A 187 19.47 -8.76 1.24
CA ASP A 187 18.89 -10.07 0.94
C ASP A 187 17.63 -10.30 1.81
N PRO A 188 16.49 -10.69 1.22
CA PRO A 188 15.23 -10.94 1.94
C PRO A 188 15.36 -11.82 3.20
N TYR A 189 16.12 -12.92 3.13
CA TYR A 189 16.31 -13.82 4.28
C TYR A 189 17.15 -13.18 5.40
N LYS A 190 18.07 -12.27 5.05
CA LYS A 190 18.80 -11.47 6.04
C LYS A 190 17.92 -10.37 6.63
N MET A 191 17.10 -9.72 5.81
CA MET A 191 16.22 -8.63 6.24
C MET A 191 15.17 -9.13 7.23
N ILE A 192 14.49 -10.23 6.92
CA ILE A 192 13.41 -10.78 7.76
C ILE A 192 13.90 -11.24 9.15
N ALA A 193 15.20 -11.52 9.29
CA ALA A 193 15.80 -11.88 10.56
C ALA A 193 15.75 -10.73 11.59
N THR A 194 15.61 -9.48 11.15
CA THR A 194 15.51 -8.30 12.03
C THR A 194 14.30 -7.42 11.74
N HIS A 195 13.72 -7.47 10.54
CA HIS A 195 12.65 -6.59 10.05
C HIS A 195 11.45 -7.41 9.60
N MET A 196 10.42 -7.45 10.44
CA MET A 196 9.19 -8.19 10.20
C MET A 196 8.11 -7.23 9.68
N PRO A 197 7.75 -7.27 8.38
CA PRO A 197 6.71 -6.40 7.83
C PRO A 197 5.35 -6.79 8.41
N PHE A 198 4.44 -5.82 8.52
CA PHE A 198 3.05 -6.15 8.86
C PHE A 198 2.34 -6.90 7.74
N ASP A 199 2.73 -6.63 6.49
CA ASP A 199 2.25 -7.38 5.33
C ASP A 199 3.33 -8.37 4.86
N PRO A 200 3.08 -9.68 4.97
CA PRO A 200 4.01 -10.73 4.51
C PRO A 200 4.44 -10.60 3.04
N MET A 201 3.65 -9.90 2.21
CA MET A 201 4.01 -9.62 0.83
C MET A 201 5.35 -8.87 0.70
N TRP A 202 5.66 -8.01 1.67
CA TRP A 202 6.88 -7.19 1.66
C TRP A 202 8.11 -7.92 2.21
N GLU A 203 7.99 -9.19 2.58
CA GLU A 203 9.17 -10.03 2.88
C GLU A 203 10.00 -10.27 1.62
N LEU A 204 9.38 -10.21 0.43
CA LEU A 204 9.98 -10.57 -0.85
C LEU A 204 10.52 -12.02 -0.89
N LEU A 205 9.87 -12.90 -0.13
CA LEU A 205 10.19 -14.32 -0.05
C LEU A 205 9.19 -15.15 -0.84
N LYS A 206 9.70 -16.14 -1.59
CA LYS A 206 8.86 -17.17 -2.24
C LYS A 206 8.21 -18.12 -1.24
N TYR A 207 8.84 -18.27 -0.08
CA TYR A 207 8.32 -18.99 1.06
C TYR A 207 8.37 -18.02 2.24
N PRO A 208 7.28 -17.26 2.48
CA PRO A 208 7.20 -16.32 3.59
C PRO A 208 7.48 -17.01 4.92
N ILE A 209 7.79 -16.25 5.96
CA ILE A 209 8.02 -16.79 7.30
C ILE A 209 6.87 -16.34 8.18
N THR A 210 6.23 -17.26 8.91
CA THR A 210 5.14 -16.85 9.80
C THR A 210 5.69 -16.01 10.95
N ASN A 211 4.84 -15.17 11.54
CA ASN A 211 5.20 -14.42 12.74
C ASN A 211 5.52 -15.36 13.93
N GLN A 212 4.99 -16.59 13.92
CA GLN A 212 5.30 -17.62 14.92
C GLN A 212 6.71 -18.19 14.73
N ASP A 213 7.07 -18.56 13.50
CA ASP A 213 8.41 -19.10 13.18
C ASP A 213 9.51 -18.08 13.50
N LEU A 214 9.20 -16.80 13.29
CA LEU A 214 10.06 -15.71 13.71
C LEU A 214 10.27 -15.71 15.23
N LEU A 215 9.22 -15.81 16.05
CA LEU A 215 9.37 -15.87 17.51
C LEU A 215 10.19 -17.07 17.98
N ASP A 216 10.00 -18.23 17.35
CA ASP A 216 10.71 -19.47 17.69
C ASP A 216 12.18 -19.46 17.22
N SER A 217 12.64 -18.34 16.65
CA SER A 217 13.98 -18.15 16.07
C SER A 217 14.31 -19.15 14.95
N MET A 218 13.29 -19.75 14.35
CA MET A 218 13.40 -20.70 13.26
C MET A 218 13.41 -19.95 11.93
N VAL A 219 14.49 -19.22 11.64
CA VAL A 219 14.73 -18.67 10.30
C VAL A 219 15.39 -19.75 9.47
N THR A 220 14.59 -20.72 9.03
CA THR A 220 15.00 -21.71 8.02
C THR A 220 14.21 -21.47 6.75
N GLU A 221 14.78 -21.77 5.57
CA GLU A 221 14.03 -21.71 4.31
C GLU A 221 12.74 -22.56 4.42
N GLY A 222 11.58 -21.89 4.44
CA GLY A 222 10.29 -22.49 4.10
C GLY A 222 9.62 -23.36 5.17
N THR A 223 8.92 -22.73 6.11
CA THR A 223 7.80 -23.36 6.84
C THR A 223 6.50 -23.34 6.03
N TYR A 224 6.31 -22.38 5.13
CA TYR A 224 5.24 -22.44 4.14
C TYR A 224 5.59 -23.44 3.04
N LYS A 225 4.80 -24.53 2.95
CA LYS A 225 4.91 -25.54 1.88
C LYS A 225 4.34 -25.06 0.53
N VAL A 226 3.82 -23.84 0.47
CA VAL A 226 3.16 -23.25 -0.70
C VAL A 226 3.97 -22.06 -1.17
N ILE A 227 4.25 -22.02 -2.47
CA ILE A 227 4.93 -20.89 -3.11
C ILE A 227 4.01 -19.66 -3.04
N PHE A 228 4.53 -18.58 -2.49
CA PHE A 228 3.91 -17.27 -2.51
C PHE A 228 4.56 -16.40 -3.59
N ASN A 229 3.78 -16.00 -4.60
CA ASN A 229 4.26 -15.07 -5.60
C ASN A 229 4.04 -13.63 -5.11
N PHE A 230 5.07 -13.08 -4.44
CA PHE A 230 5.02 -11.70 -3.97
C PHE A 230 4.97 -10.70 -5.13
N GLU A 231 5.53 -11.00 -6.30
CA GLU A 231 5.53 -10.09 -7.45
C GLU A 231 4.11 -9.89 -8.00
N ASP A 232 3.35 -10.98 -8.14
CA ASP A 232 1.94 -10.93 -8.54
C ASP A 232 1.09 -10.21 -7.48
N SER A 233 1.41 -10.44 -6.20
CA SER A 233 0.72 -9.80 -5.09
C SER A 233 0.94 -8.28 -5.11
N ILE A 234 2.17 -7.82 -5.33
CA ILE A 234 2.50 -6.39 -5.44
C ILE A 234 1.85 -5.79 -6.69
N ALA A 235 1.91 -6.47 -7.84
CA ALA A 235 1.27 -6.02 -9.06
C ALA A 235 -0.25 -5.87 -8.88
N THR A 236 -0.89 -6.83 -8.21
CA THR A 236 -2.32 -6.74 -7.87
C THR A 236 -2.59 -5.57 -6.92
N TRP A 237 -1.80 -5.45 -5.85
CA TRP A 237 -1.92 -4.38 -4.86
C TRP A 237 -1.84 -2.98 -5.49
N GLN A 238 -0.98 -2.79 -6.50
CA GLN A 238 -0.85 -1.52 -7.23
C GLN A 238 -2.15 -1.05 -7.88
N HIS A 239 -3.01 -1.97 -8.32
CA HIS A 239 -4.28 -1.67 -8.99
C HIS A 239 -5.51 -1.73 -8.07
N GLN A 240 -5.34 -2.14 -6.81
CA GLN A 240 -6.42 -2.26 -5.85
C GLN A 240 -6.86 -0.91 -5.25
N THR A 241 -8.15 -0.81 -4.94
CA THR A 241 -8.68 0.27 -4.09
C THR A 241 -8.16 0.15 -2.66
N GLU A 242 -8.25 1.22 -1.87
CA GLU A 242 -7.84 1.20 -0.46
C GLU A 242 -8.52 0.07 0.32
N GLU A 243 -9.83 -0.11 0.15
CA GLU A 243 -10.59 -1.19 0.76
C GLU A 243 -10.05 -2.58 0.38
N GLN A 244 -9.80 -2.80 -0.92
CA GLN A 244 -9.26 -4.08 -1.40
C GLN A 244 -7.86 -4.35 -0.81
N ARG A 245 -7.03 -3.32 -0.68
CA ARG A 245 -5.71 -3.42 -0.04
C ARG A 245 -5.84 -3.77 1.43
N LEU A 246 -6.73 -3.11 2.17
CA LEU A 246 -6.97 -3.38 3.59
C LEU A 246 -7.53 -4.79 3.83
N LEU A 247 -8.46 -5.26 2.98
CA LEU A 247 -8.96 -6.64 3.03
C LEU A 247 -7.84 -7.64 2.80
N ALA A 248 -7.04 -7.45 1.74
CA ALA A 248 -5.95 -8.35 1.40
C ALA A 248 -4.85 -8.37 2.49
N LEU A 249 -4.56 -7.20 3.09
CA LEU A 249 -3.67 -7.09 4.24
C LEU A 249 -4.20 -7.89 5.43
N ALA A 250 -5.46 -7.67 5.82
CA ALA A 250 -6.07 -8.37 6.97
C ALA A 250 -6.00 -9.90 6.79
N CYS A 251 -6.34 -10.40 5.59
CA CYS A 251 -6.28 -11.84 5.31
C CYS A 251 -4.85 -12.40 5.40
N ARG A 252 -3.84 -11.68 4.88
CA ARG A 252 -2.44 -12.12 4.98
C ARG A 252 -1.92 -12.07 6.41
N MET A 253 -2.26 -11.04 7.18
CA MET A 253 -1.90 -10.93 8.59
C MET A 253 -2.46 -12.09 9.42
N GLU A 254 -3.73 -12.43 9.24
CA GLU A 254 -4.35 -13.61 9.88
C GLU A 254 -3.62 -14.91 9.50
N SER A 255 -3.34 -15.07 8.21
CA SER A 255 -2.67 -16.26 7.67
C SER A 255 -1.22 -16.43 8.13
N SER A 256 -0.55 -15.32 8.49
CA SER A 256 0.82 -15.31 9.01
C SER A 256 0.90 -15.31 10.54
N GLY A 257 -0.25 -15.22 11.22
CA GLY A 257 -0.37 -15.33 12.67
C GLY A 257 -0.24 -14.00 13.41
N LEU A 258 -1.09 -13.77 14.40
CA LEU A 258 -1.15 -12.52 15.18
C LEU A 258 -0.41 -12.67 16.51
N THR A 259 0.92 -12.83 16.46
CA THR A 259 1.71 -13.35 17.60
C THR A 259 2.29 -12.29 18.54
N SER A 260 2.19 -11.00 18.19
CA SER A 260 2.63 -9.89 19.05
C SER A 260 1.53 -8.84 19.21
N SER A 261 1.55 -8.08 20.30
CA SER A 261 0.60 -6.98 20.50
C SER A 261 0.65 -5.98 19.34
N MET A 262 1.83 -5.70 18.79
CA MET A 262 1.99 -4.76 17.67
C MET A 262 1.36 -5.24 16.37
N ILE A 263 1.50 -6.54 16.05
CA ILE A 263 0.84 -7.14 14.88
C ILE A 263 -0.68 -7.14 15.10
N THR A 264 -1.13 -7.52 16.29
CA THR A 264 -2.55 -7.53 16.66
C THR A 264 -3.15 -6.12 16.61
N ASP A 265 -2.44 -5.11 17.09
CA ASP A 265 -2.85 -3.70 17.04
C ASP A 265 -2.99 -3.21 15.60
N GLU A 266 -2.03 -3.56 14.72
CA GLU A 266 -2.12 -3.21 13.30
C GLU A 266 -3.27 -3.95 12.59
N TYR A 267 -3.49 -5.22 12.91
CA TYR A 267 -4.62 -5.98 12.38
C TYR A 267 -5.95 -5.35 12.82
N ASN A 268 -6.09 -5.03 14.10
CA ASN A 268 -7.28 -4.37 14.65
C ASN A 268 -7.50 -2.99 14.01
N ARG A 269 -6.44 -2.20 13.81
CA ARG A 269 -6.50 -0.92 13.09
C ARG A 269 -6.96 -1.10 11.65
N THR A 270 -6.45 -2.12 10.96
CA THR A 270 -6.87 -2.48 9.60
C THR A 270 -8.37 -2.82 9.55
N LYS A 271 -8.86 -3.64 10.48
CA LYS A 271 -10.30 -3.97 10.59
C LYS A 271 -11.14 -2.74 10.94
N MET A 272 -10.64 -1.84 11.78
CA MET A 272 -11.32 -0.57 12.10
C MET A 272 -11.46 0.33 10.87
N ASN A 273 -10.41 0.44 10.05
CA ASN A 273 -10.44 1.23 8.81
C ASN A 273 -11.44 0.64 7.80
N LEU A 274 -11.49 -0.68 7.66
CA LEU A 274 -12.51 -1.37 6.85
C LEU A 274 -13.92 -1.07 7.35
N ALA A 275 -14.15 -1.17 8.66
CA ALA A 275 -15.44 -0.85 9.27
C ALA A 275 -15.85 0.62 9.02
N TYR A 276 -14.89 1.55 9.06
CA TYR A 276 -15.12 2.95 8.74
C TYR A 276 -15.54 3.15 7.27
N ILE A 277 -14.82 2.53 6.32
CA ILE A 277 -15.19 2.56 4.89
C ILE A 277 -16.60 2.00 4.67
N ASN A 278 -16.91 0.86 5.30
CA ASN A 278 -18.25 0.25 5.23
C ASN A 278 -19.33 1.19 5.79
N SER A 279 -19.06 1.87 6.92
CA SER A 279 -19.97 2.86 7.49
C SER A 279 -20.20 4.05 6.55
N GLN A 280 -19.16 4.55 5.87
CA GLN A 280 -19.31 5.64 4.89
C GLN A 280 -20.18 5.22 3.71
N LYS A 281 -19.97 4.02 3.16
CA LYS A 281 -20.80 3.46 2.08
C LYS A 281 -22.26 3.29 2.50
N TYR A 282 -22.49 2.73 3.69
CA TYR A 282 -23.83 2.58 4.27
C TYR A 282 -24.53 3.93 4.42
N ASN A 283 -23.88 4.92 5.05
CA ASN A 283 -24.45 6.25 5.23
C ASN A 283 -24.75 6.93 3.89
N ALA A 284 -23.86 6.78 2.90
CA ALA A 284 -24.09 7.28 1.56
C ALA A 284 -25.32 6.61 0.90
N SER A 285 -25.49 5.30 1.05
CA SER A 285 -26.70 4.59 0.59
C SER A 285 -27.97 5.12 1.26
N VAL A 286 -27.96 5.25 2.58
CA VAL A 286 -29.11 5.77 3.35
C VAL A 286 -29.48 7.18 2.89
N ASN A 287 -28.50 8.03 2.62
CA ASN A 287 -28.74 9.39 2.12
C ASN A 287 -29.42 9.39 0.74
N GLU A 288 -28.99 8.55 -0.21
CA GLU A 288 -29.66 8.45 -1.52
C GLU A 288 -31.07 7.84 -1.39
N PHE A 289 -31.23 6.85 -0.51
CA PHE A 289 -32.54 6.24 -0.25
C PHE A 289 -33.51 7.25 0.36
N ASN A 290 -33.08 8.08 1.30
CA ASN A 290 -33.91 9.14 1.88
C ASN A 290 -34.36 10.16 0.81
N LYS A 291 -33.53 10.47 -0.18
CA LYS A 291 -33.94 11.30 -1.33
C LYS A 291 -35.00 10.60 -2.17
N ALA A 292 -34.85 9.30 -2.44
CA ALA A 292 -35.87 8.50 -3.14
C ALA A 292 -37.21 8.53 -2.39
N VAL A 293 -37.18 8.38 -1.06
CA VAL A 293 -38.37 8.50 -0.20
C VAL A 293 -39.02 9.88 -0.33
N GLN A 294 -38.24 10.96 -0.30
CA GLN A 294 -38.76 12.32 -0.48
C GLN A 294 -39.41 12.53 -1.86
N PHE A 295 -38.80 12.02 -2.93
CA PHE A 295 -39.36 12.12 -4.28
C PHE A 295 -40.64 11.31 -4.43
N LEU A 296 -40.69 10.09 -3.89
CA LEU A 296 -41.90 9.27 -3.92
C LEU A 296 -43.03 9.95 -3.13
N ASN A 297 -42.74 10.46 -1.94
CA ASN A 297 -43.72 11.18 -1.13
C ASN A 297 -44.24 12.43 -1.86
N THR A 298 -43.37 13.16 -2.55
CA THR A 298 -43.78 14.32 -3.37
C THR A 298 -44.74 13.91 -4.49
N PHE A 299 -44.45 12.80 -5.17
CA PHE A 299 -45.37 12.23 -6.17
C PHE A 299 -46.70 11.79 -5.55
N ILE A 300 -46.68 11.07 -4.44
CA ILE A 300 -47.88 10.59 -3.76
C ILE A 300 -48.74 11.77 -3.29
N THR A 301 -48.15 12.81 -2.69
CA THR A 301 -48.89 14.02 -2.32
C THR A 301 -49.51 14.70 -3.54
N TYR A 302 -48.76 14.84 -4.63
CA TYR A 302 -49.27 15.42 -5.87
C TYR A 302 -50.41 14.58 -6.48
N ARG A 303 -50.29 13.25 -6.44
CA ARG A 303 -51.35 12.31 -6.84
C ARG A 303 -52.58 12.42 -5.93
N ASN A 304 -52.40 12.52 -4.62
CA ASN A 304 -53.50 12.69 -3.66
C ASN A 304 -54.22 14.03 -3.86
N HIS A 305 -53.53 15.03 -4.40
CA HIS A 305 -54.12 16.29 -4.87
C HIS A 305 -54.60 16.20 -6.32
N GLN A 306 -54.82 14.99 -6.84
CA GLN A 306 -55.36 14.71 -8.16
C GLN A 306 -54.58 15.39 -9.29
N PHE A 307 -53.26 15.53 -9.12
CA PHE A 307 -52.35 16.21 -10.03
C PHE A 307 -52.67 17.69 -10.25
N ILE A 308 -53.11 18.39 -9.20
CA ILE A 308 -53.36 19.83 -9.21
C ILE A 308 -52.23 20.58 -8.47
N PRO A 309 -51.62 21.63 -9.06
CA PRO A 309 -51.90 22.19 -10.38
C PRO A 309 -51.42 21.28 -11.52
N ALA A 310 -52.10 21.35 -12.67
CA ALA A 310 -51.80 20.49 -13.82
C ALA A 310 -50.34 20.67 -14.30
N LYS A 311 -49.68 19.54 -14.56
CA LYS A 311 -48.34 19.45 -15.16
C LYS A 311 -48.44 18.63 -16.46
N PRO A 312 -47.54 18.85 -17.43
CA PRO A 312 -47.49 18.00 -18.62
C PRO A 312 -47.09 16.56 -18.25
N ASP A 313 -47.59 15.58 -19.01
CA ASP A 313 -47.42 14.14 -18.72
C ASP A 313 -45.95 13.75 -18.50
N ASN A 314 -45.04 14.29 -19.32
CA ASN A 314 -43.59 14.05 -19.18
C ASN A 314 -43.03 14.53 -17.83
N ALA A 315 -43.55 15.63 -17.27
CA ALA A 315 -43.14 16.12 -15.97
C ALA A 315 -43.66 15.25 -14.83
N ILE A 316 -44.82 14.60 -14.99
CA ILE A 316 -45.37 13.65 -14.01
C ILE A 316 -44.57 12.35 -14.03
N LEU A 317 -44.25 11.83 -15.22
CA LEU A 317 -43.39 10.66 -15.41
C LEU A 317 -42.01 10.88 -14.77
N ALA A 318 -41.39 12.03 -15.05
CA ALA A 318 -40.07 12.37 -14.52
C ALA A 318 -39.97 12.37 -12.98
N MET A 319 -41.09 12.53 -12.26
CA MET A 319 -41.11 12.45 -10.79
C MET A 319 -40.80 11.02 -10.30
N LEU A 320 -41.36 10.00 -10.96
CA LEU A 320 -41.08 8.61 -10.63
C LEU A 320 -39.71 8.17 -11.19
N ASP A 321 -39.30 8.66 -12.36
CA ASP A 321 -37.96 8.41 -12.90
C ASP A 321 -36.87 8.93 -11.95
N SER A 322 -37.08 10.12 -11.38
CA SER A 322 -36.17 10.70 -10.38
C SER A 322 -36.11 9.85 -9.11
N THR A 323 -37.24 9.27 -8.71
CA THR A 323 -37.31 8.35 -7.56
C THR A 323 -36.50 7.07 -7.83
N GLU A 324 -36.71 6.44 -8.98
CA GLU A 324 -36.01 5.22 -9.39
C GLU A 324 -34.50 5.43 -9.55
N LYS A 325 -34.10 6.59 -10.09
CA LYS A 325 -32.69 6.97 -10.18
C LYS A 325 -32.02 7.01 -8.80
N GLN A 326 -32.65 7.64 -7.81
CA GLN A 326 -32.08 7.72 -6.46
C GLN A 326 -32.06 6.36 -5.76
N LEU A 327 -33.10 5.55 -5.95
CA LEU A 327 -33.13 4.17 -5.44
C LEU A 327 -31.99 3.33 -6.04
N THR A 328 -31.76 3.44 -7.35
CA THR A 328 -30.67 2.74 -8.03
C THR A 328 -29.30 3.16 -7.48
N LEU A 329 -29.10 4.46 -7.23
CA LEU A 329 -27.87 4.96 -6.59
C LEU A 329 -27.68 4.44 -5.17
N ALA A 330 -28.77 4.32 -4.38
CA ALA A 330 -28.71 3.71 -3.06
C ALA A 330 -28.31 2.23 -3.14
N LEU A 331 -28.97 1.46 -4.01
CA LEU A 331 -28.69 0.03 -4.20
C LEU A 331 -27.24 -0.23 -4.63
N ALA A 332 -26.71 0.58 -5.54
CA ALA A 332 -25.31 0.48 -5.95
C ALA A 332 -24.33 0.72 -4.80
N LYS A 333 -24.63 1.65 -3.88
CA LYS A 333 -23.74 1.99 -2.75
C LYS A 333 -23.76 0.94 -1.64
N ILE A 334 -24.87 0.23 -1.45
CA ILE A 334 -25.00 -0.81 -0.43
C ILE A 334 -24.52 -2.19 -0.93
N ALA A 335 -24.50 -2.43 -2.24
CA ALA A 335 -24.11 -3.72 -2.84
C ALA A 335 -22.72 -4.19 -2.40
N ASP A 336 -21.78 -3.26 -2.24
CA ASP A 336 -20.39 -3.54 -1.85
C ASP A 336 -20.12 -3.38 -0.34
N VAL A 337 -21.16 -3.18 0.48
CA VAL A 337 -21.00 -3.14 1.94
C VAL A 337 -20.89 -4.57 2.45
N ARG A 338 -19.67 -4.96 2.85
CA ARG A 338 -19.39 -6.30 3.38
C ARG A 338 -19.71 -6.37 4.88
N MET A 339 -20.10 -7.56 5.33
CA MET A 339 -20.31 -7.91 6.74
C MET A 339 -18.98 -8.06 7.51
N GLU A 340 -18.07 -7.11 7.36
CA GLU A 340 -16.81 -7.08 8.07
C GLU A 340 -16.72 -5.79 8.90
N GLY A 341 -16.91 -5.94 10.21
CA GLY A 341 -16.71 -4.86 11.18
C GLY A 341 -17.90 -3.91 11.35
N ASN A 342 -18.36 -3.82 12.61
CA ASN A 342 -19.19 -2.78 13.25
C ASN A 342 -20.58 -2.42 12.70
N ILE A 343 -21.00 -2.82 11.51
CA ILE A 343 -22.41 -2.70 11.13
C ILE A 343 -23.14 -3.95 11.63
N ASP A 344 -23.98 -3.77 12.64
CA ASP A 344 -24.82 -4.83 13.18
C ASP A 344 -25.62 -5.48 12.04
N ALA A 345 -25.56 -6.81 11.94
CA ALA A 345 -26.34 -7.58 10.98
C ALA A 345 -27.83 -7.20 11.00
N LYS A 346 -28.34 -6.86 12.19
CA LYS A 346 -29.69 -6.36 12.39
C LYS A 346 -29.93 -5.03 11.69
N VAL A 347 -28.98 -4.08 11.73
CA VAL A 347 -29.12 -2.77 11.07
C VAL A 347 -29.20 -2.95 9.55
N LEU A 348 -28.37 -3.82 8.97
CA LEU A 348 -28.44 -4.13 7.54
C LEU A 348 -29.74 -4.83 7.17
N GLY A 349 -30.20 -5.77 8.01
CA GLY A 349 -31.48 -6.45 7.83
C GLY A 349 -32.69 -5.51 7.89
N ASP A 350 -32.71 -4.61 8.88
CA ASP A 350 -33.76 -3.60 9.02
C ASP A 350 -33.78 -2.65 7.81
N TYR A 351 -32.60 -2.23 7.33
CA TYR A 351 -32.48 -1.37 6.15
C TYR A 351 -32.89 -2.10 4.86
N GLU A 352 -32.55 -3.37 4.69
CA GLU A 352 -32.99 -4.19 3.55
C GLU A 352 -34.50 -4.36 3.52
N LYS A 353 -35.13 -4.60 4.68
CA LYS A 353 -36.58 -4.68 4.78
C LYS A 353 -37.24 -3.36 4.36
N LEU A 354 -36.74 -2.23 4.86
CA LEU A 354 -37.26 -0.91 4.51
C LEU A 354 -37.16 -0.63 2.99
N ARG A 355 -36.06 -1.02 2.35
CA ARG A 355 -35.89 -0.91 0.90
C ARG A 355 -36.87 -1.77 0.14
N THR A 356 -37.06 -3.02 0.56
CA THR A 356 -37.98 -3.97 -0.06
C THR A 356 -39.42 -3.43 -0.03
N ASP A 357 -39.87 -2.95 1.14
CA ASP A 357 -41.20 -2.35 1.29
C ASP A 357 -41.36 -1.08 0.43
N PHE A 358 -40.29 -0.28 0.30
CA PHE A 358 -40.28 0.92 -0.53
C PHE A 358 -40.38 0.59 -2.03
N ILE A 359 -39.65 -0.42 -2.51
CA ILE A 359 -39.72 -0.89 -3.90
C ILE A 359 -41.14 -1.28 -4.26
N ALA A 360 -41.80 -2.08 -3.41
CA ALA A 360 -43.19 -2.47 -3.63
C ALA A 360 -44.15 -1.26 -3.72
N LYS A 361 -43.94 -0.23 -2.90
CA LYS A 361 -44.72 1.02 -2.96
C LYS A 361 -44.46 1.80 -4.23
N LEU A 362 -43.19 1.92 -4.64
CA LEU A 362 -42.81 2.59 -5.89
C LEU A 362 -43.45 1.88 -7.09
N ASP A 363 -43.39 0.55 -7.14
CA ASP A 363 -43.99 -0.25 -8.22
C ASP A 363 -45.51 -0.06 -8.29
N ALA A 364 -46.20 0.00 -7.14
CA ALA A 364 -47.62 0.32 -7.11
C ALA A 364 -47.93 1.72 -7.69
N GLN A 365 -47.08 2.72 -7.41
CA GLN A 365 -47.24 4.06 -8.00
C GLN A 365 -46.95 4.08 -9.50
N LYS A 366 -45.92 3.35 -9.96
CA LYS A 366 -45.59 3.20 -11.39
C LYS A 366 -46.73 2.51 -12.15
N SER A 367 -47.32 1.47 -11.57
CA SER A 367 -48.47 0.77 -12.14
C SER A 367 -49.69 1.71 -12.28
N PHE A 368 -50.03 2.45 -11.22
CA PHE A 368 -51.08 3.47 -11.30
C PHE A 368 -50.81 4.49 -12.41
N LEU A 369 -49.59 5.04 -12.46
CA LEU A 369 -49.23 6.06 -13.44
C LEU A 369 -49.29 5.52 -14.87
N THR A 370 -48.88 4.27 -15.09
CA THR A 370 -48.99 3.59 -16.39
C THR A 370 -50.46 3.52 -16.84
N HIS A 371 -51.35 3.09 -15.96
CA HIS A 371 -52.79 3.05 -16.26
C HIS A 371 -53.40 4.45 -16.45
N TYR A 372 -52.96 5.45 -15.68
CA TYR A 372 -53.36 6.85 -15.83
C TYR A 372 -52.98 7.41 -17.21
N MET A 373 -51.76 7.15 -17.66
CA MET A 373 -51.26 7.63 -18.95
C MET A 373 -51.93 6.93 -20.14
N ALA A 374 -52.35 5.67 -19.98
CA ALA A 374 -53.04 4.91 -21.00
C ALA A 374 -54.49 5.34 -21.25
N ARG A 375 -55.10 6.14 -20.35
CA ARG A 375 -56.48 6.64 -20.51
C ARG A 375 -56.53 7.98 -21.24
N ASP A 376 -57.61 8.19 -21.99
CA ASP A 376 -57.97 9.48 -22.56
C ASP A 376 -58.04 10.57 -21.47
N ILE A 377 -57.60 11.78 -21.81
CA ILE A 377 -57.51 12.92 -20.87
C ILE A 377 -58.84 13.15 -20.13
N ALA A 378 -59.98 13.03 -20.82
CA ALA A 378 -61.30 13.22 -20.23
C ALA A 378 -61.67 12.16 -19.17
N ASN A 379 -61.10 10.95 -19.27
CA ASN A 379 -61.41 9.80 -18.43
C ASN A 379 -60.40 9.60 -17.28
N ARG A 380 -59.31 10.37 -17.25
CA ARG A 380 -58.26 10.29 -16.21
C ARG A 380 -58.77 10.64 -14.81
N LYS A 381 -59.72 11.58 -14.70
CA LYS A 381 -60.30 12.00 -13.41
C LYS A 381 -61.01 10.88 -12.65
N LEU A 382 -61.58 9.90 -13.37
CA LEU A 382 -62.30 8.77 -12.79
C LEU A 382 -61.36 7.87 -11.95
N MET A 383 -60.05 7.91 -12.20
CA MET A 383 -59.06 7.12 -11.44
C MET A 383 -58.80 7.63 -10.02
N PHE A 384 -59.42 8.75 -9.62
CA PHE A 384 -59.35 9.31 -8.27
C PHE A 384 -60.67 9.19 -7.50
N GLU A 385 -61.73 8.67 -8.14
CA GLU A 385 -63.08 8.55 -7.57
C GLU A 385 -63.37 7.13 -7.05
N GLU A 386 -62.45 6.19 -7.29
CA GLU A 386 -62.40 4.83 -6.72
C GLU A 386 -61.53 4.80 -5.45
#